data_AF-A0A931S1H6-F1
#
_entry.id   AF-A0A931S1H6-F1
#
_cell.length_a   1.000
_cell.length_b   1.000
_cell.length_c   1.000
_cell.angle_alpha   90.00
_cell.angle_beta   90.00
_cell.angle_gamma   90.00
#
_symmetry.space_group_name_H-M   'P 1'
#
loop_
_entity.id
_entity.type
_entity.pdbx_description
1 polymer ?
#
loop_
_entity_poly.entity_id
_entity_poly.type
_entity_poly.pdbx_seq_one_letter_code
_entity_poly.pdbx_strand_id
1 'polypeptide(L)'
;MFWGSKGRCLSLFLLLFSINGCLSSGSSDGRSPVGSATQKEKDVSGKLALALGGTAKGQDLVEVDGAAPKLLEFKTEDGDLLKLEVPEGYSSYAEARSARATPQSVGIGYVTPIVDSREREAVQITIPPQRLIQILFGEARGQLVREATLDDDENVKSSSVSITGDAVGAVIRNRIVMINDEENPLLFKVNAAQYSSNPPTSYYEAVIEAENQFNPIDPEDKNHERYLDAALRSNFRDDDDWVAYDQALLTSADIFNEDTEDPTGGAFAFYSPSEEEYEALLVALESGDLDLPRNAGTSDASFPNLAPIQVFILKDIASATSQTDRPSFVFVRERDSTDPAVTDVP
;
A
#
# COMPACT_ATOMS: atom_id res chain seq x y z
N MET A 1 61.08 51.75 -1.98
CA MET A 1 61.88 52.15 -0.80
C MET A 1 61.62 51.12 0.30
N PHE A 2 62.69 50.57 0.89
CA PHE A 2 62.81 49.70 2.08
C PHE A 2 61.69 48.77 2.61
N TRP A 3 62.14 47.54 2.87
CA TRP A 3 61.63 46.50 3.80
C TRP A 3 61.29 46.94 5.23
N GLY A 4 60.53 46.08 5.94
CA GLY A 4 60.64 45.84 7.39
C GLY A 4 59.34 45.25 7.98
N SER A 5 59.15 43.97 8.35
CA SER A 5 59.96 42.92 9.02
C SER A 5 59.72 42.80 10.53
N LYS A 6 59.71 41.55 11.03
CA LYS A 6 59.59 41.05 12.42
C LYS A 6 58.15 40.99 13.01
N GLY A 7 57.76 39.96 13.76
CA GLY A 7 58.38 38.63 13.94
C GLY A 7 58.08 37.91 15.27
N ARG A 8 57.75 36.61 15.16
CA ARG A 8 58.03 35.47 16.09
C ARG A 8 57.53 35.47 17.55
N CYS A 9 57.38 34.22 18.05
CA CYS A 9 57.27 33.71 19.45
C CYS A 9 55.86 33.20 19.84
N LEU A 10 55.68 32.06 20.54
CA LEU A 10 56.59 30.97 20.92
C LEU A 10 55.75 29.73 21.36
N SER A 11 56.35 28.52 21.35
CA SER A 11 56.04 27.26 22.09
C SER A 11 54.57 26.77 22.21
N LEU A 12 54.21 25.54 21.82
CA LEU A 12 54.74 24.20 22.16
C LEU A 12 54.45 23.76 23.61
N PHE A 13 53.57 22.76 23.78
CA PHE A 13 53.78 21.66 24.74
C PHE A 13 53.02 20.38 24.32
N LEU A 14 53.68 19.22 24.41
CA LEU A 14 53.08 17.89 24.26
C LEU A 14 52.41 17.43 25.57
N LEU A 15 51.49 16.47 25.49
CA LEU A 15 51.60 15.24 26.28
C LEU A 15 50.77 14.08 25.69
N LEU A 16 51.44 12.95 25.48
CA LEU A 16 50.88 11.62 25.18
C LEU A 16 50.59 10.88 26.50
N PHE A 17 49.60 9.98 26.52
CA PHE A 17 49.66 8.79 27.39
C PHE A 17 48.82 7.59 26.88
N SER A 18 49.28 6.40 27.27
CA SER A 18 48.89 5.07 26.81
C SER A 18 48.99 4.09 28.02
N ILE A 19 48.43 2.88 28.06
CA ILE A 19 47.74 2.06 27.03
C ILE A 19 46.83 1.00 27.72
N ASN A 20 45.85 0.44 27.00
CA ASN A 20 45.12 -0.82 27.27
C ASN A 20 44.32 -1.07 28.57
N GLY A 21 43.10 -1.62 28.38
CA GLY A 21 42.79 -2.94 28.98
C GLY A 21 41.37 -3.20 29.48
N CYS A 22 40.49 -3.77 28.63
CA CYS A 22 39.82 -5.08 28.85
C CYS A 22 38.72 -5.38 27.81
N LEU A 23 38.42 -6.66 27.62
CA LEU A 23 37.38 -7.15 26.70
C LEU A 23 35.97 -7.02 27.30
N SER A 24 34.99 -6.71 26.46
CA SER A 24 33.68 -7.38 26.53
C SER A 24 33.11 -7.51 25.12
N SER A 25 32.57 -8.68 24.81
CA SER A 25 31.87 -9.01 23.56
C SER A 25 30.50 -8.32 23.51
N GLY A 26 30.14 -7.73 22.38
CA GLY A 26 28.80 -7.19 22.15
C GLY A 26 28.55 -6.87 20.68
N SER A 27 28.16 -7.87 19.89
CA SER A 27 27.69 -7.65 18.52
C SER A 27 26.25 -7.15 18.55
N SER A 28 26.03 -5.88 18.20
CA SER A 28 24.74 -5.35 17.75
C SER A 28 24.94 -3.97 17.12
N ASP A 29 25.54 -3.94 15.93
CA ASP A 29 25.41 -2.77 15.04
C ASP A 29 23.97 -2.72 14.52
N GLY A 30 23.06 -2.23 15.37
CA GLY A 30 21.71 -1.83 15.01
C GLY A 30 21.76 -0.62 14.09
N ARG A 31 22.07 -0.84 12.82
CA ARG A 31 21.80 0.13 11.76
C ARG A 31 20.34 0.01 11.36
N SER A 32 19.49 0.81 12.00
CA SER A 32 18.22 1.21 11.40
C SER A 32 18.50 1.79 10.00
N PRO A 33 17.85 1.33 8.93
CA PRO A 33 17.96 1.97 7.62
C PRO A 33 17.46 3.42 7.74
N VAL A 34 18.29 4.38 7.37
CA VAL A 34 17.90 5.80 7.34
C VAL A 34 17.11 6.05 6.07
N GLY A 35 15.81 5.77 6.13
CA GLY A 35 14.82 6.19 5.16
C GLY A 35 13.78 7.05 5.89
N SER A 36 14.08 8.33 6.11
CA SER A 36 13.18 9.26 6.79
C SER A 36 12.09 9.78 5.84
N ALA A 37 11.31 8.86 5.26
CA ALA A 37 9.96 9.20 4.86
C ALA A 37 9.21 9.60 6.14
N THR A 38 8.52 10.74 6.13
CA THR A 38 7.59 11.06 7.21
C THR A 38 6.43 10.10 7.05
N GLN A 39 6.24 9.16 7.99
CA GLN A 39 5.12 8.22 7.94
C GLN A 39 3.82 9.02 7.79
N LYS A 40 3.18 8.87 6.64
CA LYS A 40 1.99 9.64 6.26
C LYS A 40 0.79 8.97 6.91
N GLU A 41 0.20 9.62 7.90
CA GLU A 41 -1.07 9.21 8.47
C GLU A 41 -2.23 9.96 7.78
N LYS A 42 -3.34 9.26 7.51
CA LYS A 42 -4.58 9.81 6.93
C LYS A 42 -5.67 10.00 7.99
N ASP A 43 -6.66 10.84 7.69
CA ASP A 43 -7.89 10.91 8.49
C ASP A 43 -8.80 9.71 8.17
N VAL A 44 -9.30 9.08 9.23
CA VAL A 44 -10.19 7.90 9.21
C VAL A 44 -11.39 8.09 10.12
N SER A 45 -11.67 9.33 10.53
CA SER A 45 -12.84 9.69 11.34
C SER A 45 -14.11 9.20 10.66
N GLY A 46 -14.82 8.27 11.32
CA GLY A 46 -16.06 7.69 10.79
C GLY A 46 -15.87 6.65 9.68
N LYS A 47 -14.68 6.05 9.51
CA LYS A 47 -14.43 4.98 8.52
C LYS A 47 -13.92 3.69 9.17
N LEU A 48 -14.31 2.53 8.62
CA LEU A 48 -13.90 1.20 9.04
C LEU A 48 -13.65 0.30 7.81
N ALA A 49 -12.52 -0.41 7.79
CA ALA A 49 -12.20 -1.38 6.74
C ALA A 49 -12.34 -2.81 7.27
N LEU A 50 -13.08 -3.68 6.57
CA LEU A 50 -13.28 -5.07 6.97
C LEU A 50 -12.99 -6.03 5.81
N ALA A 51 -12.36 -7.18 6.08
CA ALA A 51 -12.12 -8.22 5.07
C ALA A 51 -13.05 -9.42 5.23
N LEU A 52 -13.55 -9.97 4.11
CA LEU A 52 -14.21 -11.28 4.11
C LEU A 52 -13.27 -12.40 4.59
N GLY A 53 -11.96 -12.25 4.35
CA GLY A 53 -10.91 -13.11 4.88
C GLY A 53 -10.64 -12.96 6.38
N GLY A 54 -11.34 -12.05 7.07
CA GLY A 54 -11.16 -11.74 8.48
C GLY A 54 -10.30 -10.51 8.73
N THR A 55 -10.63 -9.77 9.78
CA THR A 55 -9.99 -8.51 10.20
C THR A 55 -9.25 -8.72 11.53
N ALA A 56 -8.28 -7.85 11.86
CA ALA A 56 -7.65 -7.85 13.18
C ALA A 56 -8.68 -7.67 14.31
N LYS A 57 -8.45 -8.33 15.44
CA LYS A 57 -9.40 -8.35 16.56
C LYS A 57 -9.56 -6.94 17.15
N GLY A 58 -10.79 -6.43 17.21
CA GLY A 58 -11.07 -5.09 17.75
C GLY A 58 -11.11 -4.01 16.66
N GLN A 59 -10.48 -4.24 15.51
CA GLN A 59 -10.67 -3.42 14.30
C GLN A 59 -11.99 -3.77 13.57
N ASP A 60 -12.77 -4.71 14.11
CA ASP A 60 -14.11 -5.07 13.65
C ASP A 60 -15.24 -4.47 14.51
N LEU A 61 -14.95 -3.42 15.27
CA LEU A 61 -15.87 -2.75 16.20
C LEU A 61 -16.27 -1.35 15.73
N VAL A 62 -17.58 -1.08 15.74
CA VAL A 62 -18.15 0.27 15.63
C VAL A 62 -18.38 0.78 17.04
N GLU A 63 -17.51 1.67 17.53
CA GLU A 63 -17.51 2.14 18.93
C GLU A 63 -18.21 3.49 19.12
N VAL A 64 -18.62 3.77 20.37
CA VAL A 64 -19.22 5.06 20.76
C VAL A 64 -18.50 5.65 21.97
N ASP A 65 -17.94 6.85 21.78
CA ASP A 65 -17.24 7.61 22.81
C ASP A 65 -18.09 8.09 23.99
N GLY A 66 -17.42 8.30 25.12
CA GLY A 66 -17.97 8.93 26.32
C GLY A 66 -18.38 7.96 27.43
N ALA A 67 -19.31 8.40 28.27
CA ALA A 67 -19.86 7.56 29.35
C ALA A 67 -20.82 6.50 28.78
N ALA A 68 -20.91 5.35 29.44
CA ALA A 68 -21.85 4.29 29.05
C ALA A 68 -23.29 4.84 28.96
N PRO A 69 -23.94 4.77 27.78
CA PRO A 69 -25.28 5.30 27.59
C PRO A 69 -26.33 4.39 28.23
N LYS A 70 -27.56 4.89 28.42
CA LYS A 70 -28.67 4.07 28.92
C LYS A 70 -29.27 3.21 27.81
N LEU A 71 -29.25 3.72 26.59
CA LEU A 71 -29.63 3.00 25.38
C LEU A 71 -28.56 3.22 24.31
N LEU A 72 -28.07 2.12 23.74
CA LEU A 72 -27.28 2.11 22.51
C LEU A 72 -27.87 1.06 21.57
N GLU A 73 -28.20 1.50 20.37
CA GLU A 73 -28.60 0.66 19.25
C GLU A 73 -27.75 1.03 18.04
N PHE A 74 -27.61 0.12 17.07
CA PHE A 74 -26.96 0.40 15.80
C PHE A 74 -27.92 0.03 14.67
N LYS A 75 -28.07 0.92 13.69
CA LYS A 75 -28.85 0.67 12.47
C LYS A 75 -27.92 0.63 11.27
N THR A 76 -28.28 -0.18 10.28
CA THR A 76 -27.73 -0.17 8.93
C THR A 76 -28.88 -0.51 7.97
N GLU A 77 -28.82 0.00 6.75
CA GLU A 77 -29.71 -0.45 5.66
C GLU A 77 -29.06 -1.61 4.87
N ASP A 78 -27.75 -1.82 5.06
CA ASP A 78 -26.86 -2.72 4.32
C ASP A 78 -26.73 -4.11 4.99
N GLY A 79 -27.86 -4.65 5.45
CA GLY A 79 -27.92 -5.92 6.21
C GLY A 79 -27.54 -7.18 5.42
N ASP A 80 -27.38 -7.05 4.10
CA ASP A 80 -26.80 -8.04 3.20
C ASP A 80 -25.27 -7.90 3.04
N LEU A 81 -24.73 -6.68 3.17
CA LEU A 81 -23.28 -6.42 3.19
C LEU A 81 -22.64 -6.78 4.53
N LEU A 82 -23.29 -6.46 5.66
CA LEU A 82 -22.70 -6.59 6.99
C LEU A 82 -23.73 -6.98 8.07
N LYS A 83 -23.27 -7.77 9.03
CA LYS A 83 -24.05 -8.21 10.20
C LYS A 83 -23.55 -7.51 11.46
N LEU A 84 -24.45 -6.92 12.24
CA LEU A 84 -24.14 -6.27 13.51
C LEU A 84 -24.51 -7.16 14.69
N GLU A 85 -23.56 -7.43 15.59
CA GLU A 85 -23.75 -8.28 16.76
C GLU A 85 -23.17 -7.65 18.02
N VAL A 86 -23.73 -8.00 19.19
CA VAL A 86 -23.16 -7.61 20.49
C VAL A 86 -21.78 -8.29 20.61
N PRO A 87 -20.71 -7.54 20.92
CA PRO A 87 -19.38 -8.13 21.08
C PRO A 87 -19.34 -9.25 22.13
N GLU A 88 -18.53 -10.28 21.87
CA GLU A 88 -18.38 -11.43 22.76
C GLU A 88 -18.01 -11.00 24.19
N GLY A 89 -18.67 -11.60 25.19
CA GLY A 89 -18.48 -11.28 26.61
C GLY A 89 -19.46 -10.25 27.17
N TYR A 90 -20.25 -9.58 26.32
CA TYR A 90 -21.24 -8.57 26.74
C TYR A 90 -22.68 -9.04 26.50
N SER A 91 -23.62 -8.47 27.26
CA SER A 91 -25.06 -8.77 27.15
C SER A 91 -25.84 -7.79 26.26
N SER A 92 -25.27 -6.62 25.97
CA SER A 92 -25.89 -5.60 25.13
C SER A 92 -24.86 -4.65 24.51
N TYR A 93 -25.25 -3.96 23.43
CA TYR A 93 -24.45 -2.88 22.84
C TYR A 93 -24.11 -1.78 23.85
N ALA A 94 -25.05 -1.40 24.73
CA ALA A 94 -24.83 -0.34 25.73
C ALA A 94 -23.77 -0.72 26.78
N GLU A 95 -23.66 -2.01 27.11
CA GLU A 95 -22.63 -2.54 28.01
C GLU A 95 -21.25 -2.59 27.33
N ALA A 96 -21.21 -3.06 26.07
CA ALA A 96 -19.99 -3.11 25.26
C ALA A 96 -19.50 -1.72 24.81
N ARG A 97 -20.41 -0.74 24.73
CA ARG A 97 -20.24 0.57 24.06
C ARG A 97 -19.89 0.48 22.56
N SER A 98 -20.09 -0.68 21.95
CA SER A 98 -19.78 -0.95 20.55
C SER A 98 -20.67 -2.05 19.97
N ALA A 99 -20.70 -2.15 18.64
CA ALA A 99 -21.20 -3.31 17.90
C ALA A 99 -20.04 -3.96 17.15
N ARG A 100 -20.02 -5.29 17.11
CA ARG A 100 -19.16 -6.01 16.17
C ARG A 100 -19.81 -6.01 14.79
N ALA A 101 -19.08 -5.55 13.77
CA ALA A 101 -19.48 -5.63 12.38
C ALA A 101 -18.78 -6.82 11.72
N THR A 102 -19.55 -7.80 11.26
CA THR A 102 -19.04 -8.98 10.54
C THR A 102 -19.41 -8.87 9.05
N PRO A 103 -18.43 -8.79 8.13
CA PRO A 103 -18.70 -8.65 6.71
C PRO A 103 -19.38 -9.91 6.16
N GLN A 104 -20.30 -9.73 5.22
CA GLN A 104 -21.07 -10.81 4.56
C GLN A 104 -20.82 -10.82 3.04
N SER A 105 -20.67 -9.64 2.41
CA SER A 105 -20.28 -9.50 1.01
C SER A 105 -19.43 -8.24 0.77
N VAL A 106 -18.80 -8.16 -0.40
CA VAL A 106 -18.08 -6.97 -0.88
C VAL A 106 -19.06 -5.81 -1.06
N GLY A 107 -18.66 -4.61 -0.67
CA GLY A 107 -19.48 -3.40 -0.80
C GLY A 107 -19.05 -2.26 0.12
N ILE A 108 -19.83 -1.17 0.08
CA ILE A 108 -19.64 0.00 0.94
C ILE A 108 -20.99 0.29 1.58
N GLY A 109 -21.04 0.22 2.90
CA GLY A 109 -22.27 0.39 3.69
C GLY A 109 -22.08 1.39 4.83
N TYR A 110 -23.15 1.65 5.58
CA TYR A 110 -23.16 2.63 6.65
C TYR A 110 -23.83 2.08 7.91
N VAL A 111 -23.22 2.36 9.06
CA VAL A 111 -23.75 2.03 10.38
C VAL A 111 -23.98 3.31 11.17
N THR A 112 -25.23 3.58 11.55
CA THR A 112 -25.61 4.73 12.36
C THR A 112 -25.80 4.31 13.82
N PRO A 113 -24.94 4.76 14.76
CA PRO A 113 -25.15 4.57 16.19
C PRO A 113 -26.31 5.44 16.70
N ILE A 114 -27.13 4.90 17.60
CA ILE A 114 -28.22 5.61 18.25
C ILE A 114 -28.01 5.60 19.75
N VAL A 115 -27.70 6.77 20.30
CA VAL A 115 -27.31 6.97 21.70
C VAL A 115 -28.42 7.72 22.41
N ASP A 116 -29.04 7.09 23.41
CA ASP A 116 -30.14 7.67 24.21
C ASP A 116 -31.25 8.31 23.33
N SER A 117 -31.70 7.58 22.30
CA SER A 117 -32.69 8.00 21.29
C SER A 117 -32.24 9.16 20.37
N ARG A 118 -30.93 9.36 20.18
CA ARG A 118 -30.37 10.31 19.20
C ARG A 118 -29.41 9.60 18.26
N GLU A 119 -29.67 9.74 16.96
CA GLU A 119 -28.75 9.30 15.91
C GLU A 119 -27.44 10.10 15.98
N ARG A 120 -26.34 9.41 15.72
CA ARG A 120 -24.98 9.97 15.61
C ARG A 120 -24.58 10.05 14.14
N GLU A 121 -23.38 10.57 13.90
CA GLU A 121 -22.73 10.45 12.60
C GLU A 121 -22.58 8.97 12.24
N ALA A 122 -22.81 8.64 10.97
CA ALA A 122 -22.72 7.28 10.49
C ALA A 122 -21.26 6.91 10.26
N VAL A 123 -20.90 5.68 10.61
CA VAL A 123 -19.61 5.08 10.29
C VAL A 123 -19.75 4.37 8.95
N GLN A 124 -18.95 4.79 7.97
CA GLN A 124 -18.79 4.11 6.69
C GLN A 124 -17.99 2.83 6.90
N ILE A 125 -18.50 1.72 6.38
CA ILE A 125 -17.84 0.41 6.40
C ILE A 125 -17.54 0.00 4.97
N THR A 126 -16.26 -0.18 4.66
CA THR A 126 -15.79 -0.60 3.35
C THR A 126 -15.29 -2.04 3.42
N ILE A 127 -15.88 -2.90 2.60
CA ILE A 127 -15.52 -4.31 2.44
C ILE A 127 -15.00 -4.48 1.00
N PRO A 128 -13.68 -4.37 0.76
CA PRO A 128 -13.13 -4.47 -0.59
C PRO A 128 -13.16 -5.93 -1.11
N PRO A 129 -13.01 -6.13 -2.44
CA PRO A 129 -12.83 -7.46 -3.01
C PRO A 129 -11.65 -8.19 -2.35
N GLN A 130 -11.83 -9.41 -1.84
CA GLN A 130 -10.75 -10.16 -1.19
C GLN A 130 -9.56 -10.36 -2.14
N ARG A 131 -9.81 -10.48 -3.44
CA ARG A 131 -8.77 -10.54 -4.48
C ARG A 131 -7.82 -9.33 -4.48
N LEU A 132 -8.32 -8.14 -4.14
CA LEU A 132 -7.50 -6.93 -4.06
C LEU A 132 -6.51 -7.02 -2.89
N ILE A 133 -6.97 -7.47 -1.72
CA ILE A 133 -6.11 -7.74 -0.55
C ILE A 133 -5.06 -8.80 -0.91
N GLN A 134 -5.49 -9.91 -1.52
CA GLN A 134 -4.61 -11.00 -1.92
C GLN A 134 -3.51 -10.55 -2.89
N ILE A 135 -3.84 -9.72 -3.89
CA ILE A 135 -2.85 -9.33 -4.90
C ILE A 135 -1.88 -8.27 -4.39
N LEU A 136 -2.35 -7.29 -3.59
CA LEU A 136 -1.46 -6.34 -2.93
C LEU A 136 -0.48 -7.06 -1.99
N PHE A 137 -0.97 -8.04 -1.22
CA PHE A 137 -0.12 -8.88 -0.38
C PHE A 137 0.89 -9.68 -1.21
N GLY A 138 0.43 -10.36 -2.27
CA GLY A 138 1.26 -11.20 -3.13
C GLY A 138 2.39 -10.44 -3.85
N GLU A 139 2.09 -9.26 -4.40
CA GLU A 139 3.08 -8.42 -5.11
C GLU A 139 3.98 -7.65 -4.13
N ALA A 140 3.42 -7.09 -3.04
CA ALA A 140 4.07 -6.04 -2.26
C ALA A 140 4.25 -6.32 -0.74
N ARG A 141 4.11 -7.57 -0.26
CA ARG A 141 4.25 -7.94 1.18
C ARG A 141 5.38 -7.20 1.89
N GLY A 142 6.61 -7.28 1.35
CA GLY A 142 7.80 -6.72 2.02
C GLY A 142 7.80 -5.19 2.10
N GLN A 143 7.07 -4.52 1.21
CA GLN A 143 6.89 -3.08 1.14
C GLN A 143 5.78 -2.66 2.11
N LEU A 144 4.65 -3.37 2.09
CA LEU A 144 3.53 -3.21 3.02
C LEU A 144 3.97 -3.26 4.49
N VAL A 145 4.81 -4.25 4.88
CA VAL A 145 5.35 -4.32 6.26
C VAL A 145 6.18 -3.09 6.63
N ARG A 146 7.02 -2.59 5.71
CA ARG A 146 7.95 -1.49 6.00
C ARG A 146 7.27 -0.12 5.97
N GLU A 147 6.17 0.01 5.25
CA GLU A 147 5.38 1.24 5.16
C GLU A 147 4.30 1.32 6.26
N ALA A 148 3.89 0.17 6.83
CA ALA A 148 2.92 0.11 7.92
C ALA A 148 3.36 0.94 9.14
N THR A 149 2.40 1.71 9.66
CA THR A 149 2.52 2.47 10.90
C THR A 149 1.77 1.70 12.00
N LEU A 150 2.49 1.29 13.05
CA LEU A 150 1.93 0.48 14.14
C LEU A 150 1.50 1.33 15.35
N ASP A 151 0.54 0.84 16.12
CA ASP A 151 0.14 1.38 17.43
C ASP A 151 0.99 0.83 18.59
N ASP A 152 0.68 1.27 19.82
CA ASP A 152 1.41 0.85 21.04
C ASP A 152 1.27 -0.65 21.35
N ASP A 153 0.29 -1.34 20.77
CA ASP A 153 0.02 -2.77 20.89
C ASP A 153 0.52 -3.56 19.63
N GLU A 154 1.38 -2.94 18.81
CA GLU A 154 1.99 -3.47 17.57
C GLU A 154 0.99 -3.80 16.43
N ASN A 155 -0.24 -3.29 16.48
CA ASN A 155 -1.23 -3.46 15.39
C ASN A 155 -1.09 -2.34 14.34
N VAL A 156 -1.44 -2.63 13.08
CA VAL A 156 -1.47 -1.59 12.03
C VAL A 156 -2.54 -0.56 12.36
N LYS A 157 -2.15 0.71 12.50
CA LYS A 157 -3.09 1.83 12.72
C LYS A 157 -4.06 1.93 11.55
N SER A 158 -5.33 2.23 11.83
CA SER A 158 -6.31 2.56 10.79
C SER A 158 -5.90 3.74 9.91
N SER A 159 -5.15 4.70 10.47
CA SER A 159 -4.57 5.85 9.76
C SER A 159 -3.34 5.52 8.89
N SER A 160 -2.86 4.27 8.88
CA SER A 160 -1.65 3.87 8.14
C SER A 160 -1.83 3.90 6.62
N VAL A 161 -0.80 4.34 5.90
CA VAL A 161 -0.78 4.52 4.43
C VAL A 161 0.41 3.77 3.84
N SER A 162 0.20 3.03 2.76
CA SER A 162 1.26 2.39 1.98
C SER A 162 1.28 2.97 0.57
N ILE A 163 2.27 3.81 0.27
CA ILE A 163 2.47 4.42 -1.06
C ILE A 163 2.70 3.33 -2.11
N THR A 164 3.37 2.23 -1.75
CA THR A 164 3.52 1.08 -2.65
C THR A 164 2.19 0.38 -2.90
N GLY A 165 1.40 0.12 -1.86
CA GLY A 165 0.07 -0.48 -2.01
C GLY A 165 -0.87 0.41 -2.84
N ASP A 166 -0.87 1.71 -2.57
CA ASP A 166 -1.69 2.70 -3.28
C ASP A 166 -1.32 2.74 -4.78
N ALA A 167 -0.02 2.71 -5.11
CA ALA A 167 0.46 2.74 -6.49
C ALA A 167 0.17 1.43 -7.27
N VAL A 168 0.36 0.26 -6.65
CA VAL A 168 -0.02 -1.04 -7.27
C VAL A 168 -1.54 -1.14 -7.43
N GLY A 169 -2.30 -0.64 -6.44
CA GLY A 169 -3.75 -0.57 -6.47
C GLY A 169 -4.30 0.40 -7.52
N ALA A 170 -3.65 1.56 -7.68
CA ALA A 170 -3.99 2.52 -8.72
C ALA A 170 -3.82 1.92 -10.11
N VAL A 171 -2.78 1.10 -10.36
CA VAL A 171 -2.65 0.36 -11.63
C VAL A 171 -3.85 -0.55 -11.91
N ILE A 172 -4.40 -1.24 -10.90
CA ILE A 172 -5.62 -2.05 -11.06
C ILE A 172 -6.82 -1.15 -11.40
N ARG A 173 -7.00 -0.03 -10.67
CA ARG A 173 -8.06 0.95 -10.92
C ARG A 173 -7.96 1.58 -12.32
N ASN A 174 -6.76 1.93 -12.76
CA ASN A 174 -6.51 2.55 -14.06
C ASN A 174 -6.81 1.58 -15.20
N ARG A 175 -6.47 0.29 -15.06
CA ARG A 175 -6.91 -0.76 -16.00
C ARG A 175 -8.44 -0.85 -16.08
N ILE A 176 -9.15 -0.74 -14.94
CA ILE A 176 -10.62 -0.74 -14.90
C ILE A 176 -11.17 0.50 -15.64
N VAL A 177 -10.61 1.70 -15.40
CA VAL A 177 -11.00 2.93 -16.09
C VAL A 177 -10.79 2.81 -17.59
N MET A 178 -9.61 2.42 -18.05
CA MET A 178 -9.29 2.25 -19.48
C MET A 178 -10.20 1.21 -20.17
N ILE A 179 -10.51 0.09 -19.51
CA ILE A 179 -11.47 -0.90 -20.04
C ILE A 179 -12.87 -0.30 -20.19
N ASN A 180 -13.32 0.52 -19.23
CA ASN A 180 -14.64 1.17 -19.27
C ASN A 180 -14.68 2.27 -20.34
N ASP A 181 -13.63 3.07 -20.49
CA ASP A 181 -13.54 4.16 -21.47
C ASP A 181 -13.44 3.64 -22.92
N GLU A 182 -12.73 2.53 -23.15
CA GLU A 182 -12.68 1.86 -24.46
C GLU A 182 -13.84 0.87 -24.72
N GLU A 183 -14.67 0.56 -23.72
CA GLU A 183 -15.61 -0.56 -23.68
C GLU A 183 -14.96 -1.93 -24.04
N ASN A 184 -13.67 -2.12 -23.71
CA ASN A 184 -12.81 -3.18 -24.25
C ASN A 184 -12.03 -3.99 -23.18
N PRO A 185 -12.65 -5.01 -22.55
CA PRO A 185 -11.97 -5.88 -21.58
C PRO A 185 -10.72 -6.59 -22.12
N LEU A 186 -10.62 -6.80 -23.45
CA LEU A 186 -9.48 -7.48 -24.05
C LEU A 186 -8.20 -6.64 -24.04
N LEU A 187 -8.26 -5.33 -23.74
CA LEU A 187 -7.10 -4.45 -23.58
C LEU A 187 -6.05 -5.02 -22.63
N PHE A 188 -6.50 -5.60 -21.50
CA PHE A 188 -5.66 -6.29 -20.51
C PHE A 188 -5.96 -7.80 -20.43
N LYS A 189 -6.38 -8.41 -21.55
CA LYS A 189 -6.78 -9.83 -21.66
C LYS A 189 -7.89 -10.27 -20.69
N VAL A 190 -8.72 -9.33 -20.21
CA VAL A 190 -9.76 -9.60 -19.22
C VAL A 190 -10.92 -10.37 -19.85
N ASN A 191 -11.44 -11.36 -19.12
CA ASN A 191 -12.63 -12.08 -19.54
C ASN A 191 -13.88 -11.17 -19.43
N ALA A 192 -14.41 -10.74 -20.57
CA ALA A 192 -15.57 -9.85 -20.62
C ALA A 192 -16.81 -10.38 -19.87
N ALA A 193 -17.06 -11.69 -19.87
CA ALA A 193 -18.19 -12.27 -19.16
C ALA A 193 -18.00 -12.24 -17.63
N GLN A 194 -16.76 -12.40 -17.15
CA GLN A 194 -16.43 -12.22 -15.74
C GLN A 194 -16.52 -10.75 -15.36
N TYR A 195 -15.90 -9.85 -16.13
CA TYR A 195 -15.88 -8.41 -15.90
C TYR A 195 -17.29 -7.82 -15.75
N SER A 196 -18.23 -8.22 -16.60
CA SER A 196 -19.62 -7.75 -16.58
C SER A 196 -20.55 -8.46 -15.59
N SER A 197 -20.06 -9.41 -14.78
CA SER A 197 -20.93 -10.32 -14.01
C SER A 197 -21.59 -9.71 -12.77
N ASN A 198 -20.87 -8.89 -11.99
CA ASN A 198 -21.37 -8.19 -10.81
C ASN A 198 -20.54 -6.91 -10.50
N PRO A 199 -20.66 -5.85 -11.31
CA PRO A 199 -19.95 -4.59 -11.06
C PRO A 199 -20.36 -3.92 -9.74
N PRO A 200 -19.47 -3.16 -9.08
CA PRO A 200 -18.07 -2.90 -9.45
C PRO A 200 -17.10 -4.03 -9.03
N THR A 201 -17.50 -4.94 -8.13
CA THR A 201 -16.64 -6.01 -7.59
C THR A 201 -15.99 -6.85 -8.69
N SER A 202 -16.77 -7.26 -9.70
CA SER A 202 -16.27 -8.11 -10.78
C SER A 202 -15.24 -7.44 -11.70
N TYR A 203 -15.13 -6.10 -11.68
CA TYR A 203 -14.08 -5.39 -12.42
C TYR A 203 -12.70 -5.68 -11.83
N TYR A 204 -12.56 -5.57 -10.50
CA TYR A 204 -11.31 -5.86 -9.79
C TYR A 204 -10.94 -7.34 -9.94
N GLU A 205 -11.89 -8.24 -9.69
CA GLU A 205 -11.62 -9.69 -9.79
C GLU A 205 -11.17 -10.09 -11.18
N ALA A 206 -11.84 -9.60 -12.24
CA ALA A 206 -11.50 -9.97 -13.61
C ALA A 206 -10.20 -9.30 -14.12
N VAL A 207 -9.86 -8.08 -13.67
CA VAL A 207 -8.57 -7.43 -13.98
C VAL A 207 -7.42 -8.13 -13.27
N ILE A 208 -7.63 -8.56 -12.02
CA ILE A 208 -6.63 -9.30 -11.24
C ILE A 208 -6.43 -10.68 -11.87
N GLU A 209 -7.47 -11.50 -12.01
CA GLU A 209 -7.38 -12.89 -12.50
C GLU A 209 -7.08 -13.05 -14.01
N ALA A 210 -6.83 -11.95 -14.73
CA ALA A 210 -6.48 -11.99 -16.14
C ALA A 210 -5.09 -12.60 -16.40
N GLU A 211 -4.97 -13.33 -17.50
CA GLU A 211 -3.81 -14.20 -17.75
C GLU A 211 -2.50 -13.40 -17.94
N ASN A 212 -1.47 -13.77 -17.16
CA ASN A 212 -0.15 -13.11 -17.13
C ASN A 212 -0.23 -11.60 -16.82
N GLN A 213 -1.19 -11.14 -16.01
CA GLN A 213 -1.32 -9.73 -15.62
C GLN A 213 -0.66 -9.37 -14.27
N PHE A 214 -0.47 -10.36 -13.40
CA PHE A 214 0.19 -10.26 -12.09
C PHE A 214 0.92 -11.58 -11.78
N ASN A 215 2.09 -11.51 -11.13
CA ASN A 215 2.93 -12.69 -10.94
C ASN A 215 2.37 -13.71 -9.93
N PRO A 216 1.84 -13.32 -8.75
CA PRO A 216 1.38 -14.26 -7.73
C PRO A 216 0.17 -15.14 -8.14
N ILE A 217 -0.42 -14.89 -9.30
CA ILE A 217 -1.54 -15.69 -9.84
C ILE A 217 -1.02 -16.89 -10.64
N ASP A 218 0.20 -16.82 -11.20
CA ASP A 218 0.87 -17.95 -11.83
C ASP A 218 1.22 -19.01 -10.76
N PRO A 219 0.74 -20.26 -10.87
CA PRO A 219 1.10 -21.33 -9.94
C PRO A 219 2.60 -21.64 -9.85
N GLU A 220 3.40 -21.24 -10.84
CA GLU A 220 4.85 -21.41 -10.84
C GLU A 220 5.60 -20.23 -10.18
N ASP A 221 4.92 -19.12 -9.82
CA ASP A 221 5.56 -18.02 -9.09
C ASP A 221 5.75 -18.35 -7.60
N LYS A 222 6.90 -17.94 -7.07
CA LYS A 222 7.30 -18.15 -5.66
C LYS A 222 6.37 -17.50 -4.63
N ASN A 223 5.57 -16.50 -5.02
CA ASN A 223 4.60 -15.84 -4.15
C ASN A 223 3.18 -16.41 -4.30
N HIS A 224 2.96 -17.42 -5.15
CA HIS A 224 1.63 -17.98 -5.38
C HIS A 224 0.98 -18.53 -4.09
N GLU A 225 1.74 -19.30 -3.30
CA GLU A 225 1.26 -19.81 -2.00
C GLU A 225 0.85 -18.66 -1.06
N ARG A 226 1.61 -17.55 -1.04
CA ARG A 226 1.30 -16.36 -0.24
C ARG A 226 0.04 -15.62 -0.71
N TYR A 227 -0.15 -15.51 -2.02
CA TYR A 227 -1.37 -14.96 -2.60
C TYR A 227 -2.59 -15.80 -2.21
N LEU A 228 -2.48 -17.13 -2.23
CA LEU A 228 -3.55 -18.04 -1.78
C LEU A 228 -3.78 -17.95 -0.26
N ASP A 229 -2.73 -17.91 0.55
CA ASP A 229 -2.84 -17.80 2.01
C ASP A 229 -3.54 -16.50 2.43
N ALA A 230 -3.31 -15.39 1.72
CA ALA A 230 -4.01 -14.11 1.91
C ALA A 230 -5.53 -14.16 1.61
N ALA A 231 -6.10 -15.32 1.26
CA ALA A 231 -7.55 -15.50 1.25
C ALA A 231 -8.16 -15.41 2.66
N LEU A 232 -7.41 -15.78 3.72
CA LEU A 232 -7.86 -15.75 5.12
C LEU A 232 -6.74 -15.24 6.05
N ARG A 233 -7.01 -14.19 6.84
CA ARG A 233 -6.07 -13.65 7.86
C ARG A 233 -5.62 -14.70 8.87
N SER A 234 -6.45 -15.72 9.13
CA SER A 234 -6.17 -16.82 10.04
C SER A 234 -5.14 -17.83 9.55
N ASN A 235 -4.71 -17.75 8.28
CA ASN A 235 -3.65 -18.62 7.76
C ASN A 235 -2.27 -18.21 8.29
N PHE A 236 -2.08 -16.91 8.56
CA PHE A 236 -0.82 -16.35 9.03
C PHE A 236 -0.55 -16.61 10.52
N ARG A 237 0.74 -16.73 10.84
CA ARG A 237 1.27 -17.02 12.17
C ARG A 237 2.54 -16.23 12.51
N ASP A 238 2.94 -15.36 11.61
CA ASP A 238 4.14 -14.55 11.64
C ASP A 238 3.70 -13.10 11.64
N ASP A 239 4.30 -12.27 12.50
CA ASP A 239 3.78 -10.93 12.77
C ASP A 239 3.91 -10.02 11.54
N ASP A 240 4.97 -10.18 10.73
CA ASP A 240 5.11 -9.48 9.43
C ASP A 240 3.96 -9.84 8.47
N ASP A 241 3.49 -11.10 8.45
CA ASP A 241 2.40 -11.52 7.57
C ASP A 241 1.06 -10.92 8.02
N TRP A 242 0.81 -10.80 9.34
CA TRP A 242 -0.36 -10.07 9.83
C TRP A 242 -0.27 -8.58 9.49
N VAL A 243 0.88 -7.93 9.71
CA VAL A 243 1.09 -6.51 9.40
C VAL A 243 0.89 -6.24 7.89
N ALA A 244 1.46 -7.06 7.01
CA ALA A 244 1.26 -6.90 5.57
C ALA A 244 -0.19 -7.14 5.14
N TYR A 245 -0.89 -8.11 5.74
CA TYR A 245 -2.30 -8.36 5.43
C TYR A 245 -3.20 -7.21 5.89
N ASP A 246 -3.02 -6.71 7.12
CA ASP A 246 -3.84 -5.64 7.66
C ASP A 246 -3.57 -4.30 6.92
N GLN A 247 -2.32 -4.03 6.53
CA GLN A 247 -2.01 -2.90 5.65
C GLN A 247 -2.62 -3.08 4.24
N ALA A 248 -2.59 -4.30 3.68
CA ALA A 248 -3.23 -4.60 2.39
C ALA A 248 -4.75 -4.42 2.46
N LEU A 249 -5.40 -4.76 3.58
CA LEU A 249 -6.83 -4.50 3.82
C LEU A 249 -7.12 -2.99 3.82
N LEU A 250 -6.40 -2.20 4.62
CA LEU A 250 -6.61 -0.74 4.70
C LEU A 250 -6.48 -0.09 3.32
N THR A 251 -5.39 -0.38 2.61
CA THR A 251 -5.16 0.15 1.28
C THR A 251 -6.21 -0.35 0.27
N SER A 252 -6.58 -1.64 0.29
CA SER A 252 -7.64 -2.17 -0.58
C SER A 252 -8.98 -1.47 -0.37
N ALA A 253 -9.31 -1.14 0.88
CA ALA A 253 -10.54 -0.43 1.21
C ALA A 253 -10.52 1.00 0.64
N ASP A 254 -9.42 1.74 0.80
CA ASP A 254 -9.30 3.09 0.24
C ASP A 254 -9.38 3.10 -1.30
N ILE A 255 -8.72 2.14 -1.96
CA ILE A 255 -8.75 1.99 -3.43
C ILE A 255 -10.17 1.70 -3.93
N PHE A 256 -10.92 0.86 -3.20
CA PHE A 256 -12.30 0.47 -3.57
C PHE A 256 -13.33 1.56 -3.25
N ASN A 257 -13.07 2.42 -2.26
CA ASN A 257 -13.88 3.59 -1.91
C ASN A 257 -13.49 4.85 -2.70
N GLU A 258 -12.51 4.76 -3.61
CA GLU A 258 -11.92 5.88 -4.35
C GLU A 258 -11.33 6.99 -3.47
N ASP A 259 -10.93 6.66 -2.23
CA ASP A 259 -10.33 7.58 -1.26
C ASP A 259 -8.84 7.90 -1.57
N THR A 260 -8.17 7.09 -2.39
CA THR A 260 -6.77 7.33 -2.78
C THR A 260 -6.67 8.13 -4.08
N GLU A 261 -5.93 9.24 -4.03
CA GLU A 261 -5.37 9.85 -5.25
C GLU A 261 -4.49 8.82 -5.99
N ASP A 262 -4.37 8.92 -7.31
CA ASP A 262 -3.45 8.08 -8.07
C ASP A 262 -2.01 8.64 -7.98
N PRO A 263 -1.06 7.98 -7.27
CA PRO A 263 0.30 8.47 -7.18
C PRO A 263 1.12 8.17 -8.45
N THR A 264 0.56 7.42 -9.41
CA THR A 264 1.22 6.99 -10.66
C THR A 264 0.86 7.83 -11.88
N GLY A 265 -0.15 8.70 -11.77
CA GLY A 265 -0.64 9.54 -12.85
C GLY A 265 -1.06 8.74 -14.10
N GLY A 266 -1.91 7.73 -13.94
CA GLY A 266 -2.49 6.95 -15.03
C GLY A 266 -1.70 5.71 -15.45
N ALA A 267 -0.84 5.14 -14.59
CA ALA A 267 -0.11 3.93 -14.95
C ALA A 267 -1.04 2.70 -15.09
N PHE A 268 -0.77 1.88 -16.11
CA PHE A 268 -1.48 0.65 -16.42
C PHE A 268 -0.64 -0.61 -16.20
N ALA A 269 0.66 -0.46 -15.94
CA ALA A 269 1.53 -1.58 -15.57
C ALA A 269 2.65 -1.12 -14.62
N PHE A 270 3.31 -2.08 -14.00
CA PHE A 270 4.51 -1.89 -13.20
C PHE A 270 5.43 -3.11 -13.34
N TYR A 271 6.70 -2.96 -12.97
CA TYR A 271 7.65 -4.07 -12.85
C TYR A 271 8.74 -3.71 -11.84
N SER A 272 9.37 -4.72 -11.26
CA SER A 272 10.57 -4.54 -10.42
C SER A 272 11.81 -4.50 -11.32
N PRO A 273 12.48 -3.34 -11.49
CA PRO A 273 13.65 -3.28 -12.35
C PRO A 273 14.84 -4.02 -11.71
N SER A 274 15.69 -4.58 -12.56
CA SER A 274 17.05 -4.98 -12.21
C SER A 274 17.95 -3.76 -11.97
N GLU A 275 19.21 -4.00 -11.60
CA GLU A 275 20.19 -2.94 -11.36
C GLU A 275 20.55 -2.22 -12.67
N GLU A 276 20.87 -2.98 -13.72
CA GLU A 276 21.18 -2.45 -15.05
C GLU A 276 19.97 -1.68 -15.66
N GLU A 277 18.76 -2.19 -15.48
CA GLU A 277 17.54 -1.51 -15.96
C GLU A 277 17.31 -0.19 -15.23
N TYR A 278 17.50 -0.15 -13.91
CA TYR A 278 17.34 1.08 -13.14
C TYR A 278 18.43 2.12 -13.45
N GLU A 279 19.69 1.70 -13.62
CA GLU A 279 20.77 2.60 -14.07
C GLU A 279 20.45 3.22 -15.44
N ALA A 280 19.93 2.42 -16.39
CA ALA A 280 19.53 2.91 -17.71
C ALA A 280 18.37 3.91 -17.64
N LEU A 281 17.37 3.65 -16.79
CA LEU A 281 16.25 4.56 -16.55
C LEU A 281 16.70 5.89 -15.94
N LEU A 282 17.64 5.88 -14.99
CA LEU A 282 18.20 7.10 -14.41
C LEU A 282 18.96 7.95 -15.45
N VAL A 283 19.73 7.34 -16.35
CA VAL A 283 20.40 8.06 -17.43
C VAL A 283 19.39 8.72 -18.39
N ALA A 284 18.31 8.03 -18.72
CA ALA A 284 17.24 8.59 -19.56
C ALA A 284 16.45 9.72 -18.87
N LEU A 285 16.23 9.60 -17.56
CA LEU A 285 15.62 10.66 -16.74
C LEU A 285 16.49 11.93 -16.73
N GLU A 286 17.81 11.79 -16.58
CA GLU A 286 18.75 12.92 -16.57
C GLU A 286 18.92 13.57 -17.95
N SER A 287 18.82 12.81 -19.05
CA SER A 287 18.94 13.32 -20.42
C SER A 287 17.65 13.94 -20.95
N GLY A 288 16.48 13.49 -20.47
CA GLY A 288 15.18 13.85 -21.03
C GLY A 288 14.92 13.22 -22.40
N ASP A 289 15.49 12.04 -22.66
CA ASP A 289 15.35 11.36 -23.95
C ASP A 289 13.89 11.02 -24.28
N LEU A 290 13.51 11.15 -25.56
CA LEU A 290 12.16 10.84 -26.06
C LEU A 290 11.96 9.35 -26.44
N ASP A 291 13.03 8.56 -26.40
CA ASP A 291 13.05 7.13 -26.70
C ASP A 291 13.43 6.35 -25.43
N LEU A 292 12.79 5.20 -25.18
CA LEU A 292 13.18 4.34 -24.06
C LEU A 292 14.56 3.68 -24.27
N PRO A 293 15.40 3.58 -23.23
CA PRO A 293 16.61 2.75 -23.27
C PRO A 293 16.31 1.31 -23.68
N ARG A 294 17.19 0.71 -24.49
CA ARG A 294 17.03 -0.68 -24.96
C ARG A 294 17.02 -1.71 -23.84
N ASN A 295 17.61 -1.37 -22.71
CA ASN A 295 17.67 -2.14 -21.48
C ASN A 295 16.83 -1.50 -20.37
N ALA A 296 15.73 -0.80 -20.68
CA ALA A 296 14.81 -0.27 -19.67
C ALA A 296 14.01 -1.37 -18.93
N GLY A 297 13.96 -2.59 -19.47
CA GLY A 297 13.08 -3.69 -19.00
C GLY A 297 11.69 -3.70 -19.65
N THR A 298 11.34 -2.64 -20.37
CA THR A 298 10.11 -2.54 -21.17
C THR A 298 10.35 -1.78 -22.47
N SER A 299 9.34 -1.75 -23.34
CA SER A 299 9.33 -1.03 -24.62
C SER A 299 7.91 -0.90 -25.16
N ASP A 300 7.68 -0.01 -26.12
CA ASP A 300 6.40 0.11 -26.87
C ASP A 300 5.91 -1.25 -27.45
N ALA A 301 6.83 -2.14 -27.82
CA ALA A 301 6.49 -3.47 -28.33
C ALA A 301 5.87 -4.41 -27.26
N SER A 302 6.02 -4.07 -25.98
CA SER A 302 5.39 -4.79 -24.85
C SER A 302 3.91 -4.41 -24.71
N PHE A 303 3.55 -3.18 -25.10
CA PHE A 303 2.21 -2.61 -24.94
C PHE A 303 1.76 -1.88 -26.24
N PRO A 304 1.66 -2.59 -27.38
CA PRO A 304 1.50 -1.96 -28.69
C PRO A 304 0.18 -1.18 -28.89
N ASN A 305 -0.83 -1.43 -28.04
CA ASN A 305 -2.11 -0.70 -28.05
C ASN A 305 -2.05 0.61 -27.25
N LEU A 306 -1.06 0.77 -26.37
CA LEU A 306 -0.90 1.90 -25.44
C LEU A 306 0.43 2.64 -25.70
N ALA A 307 0.98 2.48 -26.91
CA ALA A 307 2.24 3.06 -27.34
C ALA A 307 2.03 4.43 -28.00
N PRO A 308 2.89 5.42 -27.75
CA PRO A 308 4.15 5.30 -27.02
C PRO A 308 3.96 5.28 -25.49
N ILE A 309 4.80 4.54 -24.79
CA ILE A 309 4.77 4.44 -23.31
C ILE A 309 5.77 5.40 -22.64
N GLN A 310 5.53 5.68 -21.36
CA GLN A 310 6.45 6.37 -20.44
C GLN A 310 6.73 5.45 -19.24
N VAL A 311 7.98 5.40 -18.79
CA VAL A 311 8.33 4.80 -17.50
C VAL A 311 8.36 5.89 -16.42
N PHE A 312 7.61 5.68 -15.34
CA PHE A 312 7.50 6.59 -14.21
C PHE A 312 8.21 6.02 -12.97
N ILE A 313 9.11 6.81 -12.39
CA ILE A 313 9.88 6.48 -11.18
C ILE A 313 9.30 7.23 -9.98
N LEU A 314 8.41 6.57 -9.24
CA LEU A 314 7.88 7.12 -7.99
C LEU A 314 8.92 6.97 -6.86
N LYS A 315 9.59 8.07 -6.50
CA LYS A 315 10.72 8.09 -5.55
C LYS A 315 10.38 7.65 -4.12
N ASP A 316 9.12 7.77 -3.72
CA ASP A 316 8.66 7.44 -2.37
C ASP A 316 8.26 5.96 -2.20
N ILE A 317 8.34 5.14 -3.26
CA ILE A 317 8.16 3.69 -3.20
C ILE A 317 9.28 3.06 -2.35
N ALA A 318 8.92 2.25 -1.35
CA ALA A 318 9.89 1.51 -0.57
C ALA A 318 10.83 0.70 -1.48
N SER A 319 12.12 0.69 -1.17
CA SER A 319 13.14 0.06 -2.01
C SER A 319 13.00 -1.48 -2.09
N ALA A 320 13.51 -2.09 -3.17
CA ALA A 320 13.43 -3.53 -3.35
C ALA A 320 14.03 -4.31 -2.17
N THR A 321 15.13 -3.79 -1.59
CA THR A 321 15.74 -4.29 -0.36
C THR A 321 16.24 -3.13 0.50
N SER A 322 16.41 -3.35 1.80
CA SER A 322 17.04 -2.39 2.74
C SER A 322 18.53 -2.10 2.46
N GLN A 323 19.10 -2.64 1.38
CA GLN A 323 20.50 -2.50 0.99
C GLN A 323 20.68 -1.70 -0.31
N THR A 324 19.60 -1.28 -0.96
CA THR A 324 19.62 -0.65 -2.29
C THR A 324 18.67 0.55 -2.32
N ASP A 325 19.08 1.65 -2.96
CA ASP A 325 18.20 2.82 -3.20
C ASP A 325 17.29 2.65 -4.44
N ARG A 326 17.30 1.46 -5.05
CA ARG A 326 16.41 1.11 -6.17
C ARG A 326 14.98 0.88 -5.66
N PRO A 327 13.95 1.51 -6.24
CA PRO A 327 12.56 1.29 -5.84
C PRO A 327 12.15 -0.16 -6.09
N SER A 328 11.15 -0.64 -5.35
CA SER A 328 10.60 -1.99 -5.58
C SER A 328 9.92 -2.12 -6.94
N PHE A 329 9.36 -1.02 -7.44
CA PHE A 329 8.62 -0.96 -8.69
C PHE A 329 8.94 0.34 -9.43
N VAL A 330 8.92 0.27 -10.76
CA VAL A 330 8.68 1.42 -11.64
C VAL A 330 7.39 1.17 -12.41
N PHE A 331 6.73 2.24 -12.82
CA PHE A 331 5.39 2.22 -13.39
C PHE A 331 5.43 2.54 -14.89
N VAL A 332 4.43 2.10 -15.63
CA VAL A 332 4.31 2.31 -17.07
C VAL A 332 2.93 2.89 -17.37
N ARG A 333 2.91 4.01 -18.09
CA ARG A 333 1.71 4.72 -18.55
C ARG A 333 1.79 5.07 -20.02
N GLU A 334 0.66 5.48 -20.60
CA GLU A 334 0.61 6.07 -21.94
C GLU A 334 1.33 7.44 -21.93
N ARG A 335 1.97 7.80 -23.04
CA ARG A 335 2.82 8.99 -23.15
C ARG A 335 2.37 9.89 -24.29
N ASP A 336 2.29 11.20 -24.04
CA ASP A 336 2.25 12.18 -25.11
C ASP A 336 3.59 12.19 -25.86
N SER A 337 3.58 12.11 -27.20
CA SER A 337 4.80 11.98 -28.03
C SER A 337 5.87 13.07 -27.85
N THR A 338 5.55 14.16 -27.15
CA THR A 338 6.46 15.27 -26.80
C THR A 338 7.18 15.11 -25.48
N ASP A 339 6.72 14.19 -24.62
CA ASP A 339 7.17 14.07 -23.24
C ASP A 339 8.37 13.11 -23.14
N PRO A 340 9.24 13.27 -22.12
CA PRO A 340 10.35 12.34 -21.87
C PRO A 340 9.87 10.89 -21.76
N ALA A 341 10.66 9.94 -22.26
CA ALA A 341 10.37 8.51 -22.15
C ALA A 341 10.47 7.98 -20.70
N VAL A 342 11.20 8.68 -19.84
CA VAL A 342 11.29 8.42 -18.39
C VAL A 342 11.05 9.70 -17.61
N THR A 343 10.21 9.65 -16.57
CA THR A 343 9.93 10.79 -15.67
C THR A 343 9.87 10.36 -14.20
N ASP A 344 10.09 11.30 -13.30
CA ASP A 344 9.93 11.17 -11.84
C ASP A 344 8.82 12.07 -11.28
N VAL A 345 8.03 12.69 -12.16
CA VAL A 345 6.86 13.52 -11.83
C VAL A 345 5.57 12.86 -12.37
N PRO A 346 4.53 12.65 -11.52
CA PRO A 346 3.20 12.24 -11.96
C PRO A 346 2.56 13.25 -12.92
#